data_AF-A0A0C2FUC8-F1
#
_entry.id   AF-A0A0C2FUC8-F1
#
_cell.length_a   1.000
_cell.length_b   1.000
_cell.length_c   1.000
_cell.angle_alpha   90.00
_cell.angle_beta   90.00
_cell.angle_gamma   90.00
#
_symmetry.space_group_name_H-M   'P 1'
#
loop_
_entity.id
_entity.type
_entity.pdbx_description
1 polymer ?
#
loop_
_entity_poly.entity_id
_entity_poly.type
_entity_poly.pdbx_seq_one_letter_code
_entity_poly.pdbx_strand_id
1 'polypeptide(L)'
;MKRFGGFSLPFFHGRGIFQLNFGYLPYRKPIDTVVGAPIPVEKVEKPTQEQIDKLHEVYVEKLNELFEEHKQRYGVPAETKLVIQ
;
A
#
# COMPACT_ATOMS: atom_id res chain seq x y z
N MET A 1 -15.57 24.62 38.60
CA MET A 1 -14.20 24.07 38.61
C MET A 1 -13.53 24.47 37.30
N LYS A 2 -12.31 24.99 37.39
CA LYS A 2 -11.64 25.82 36.37
C LYS A 2 -11.30 25.03 35.10
N ARG A 3 -11.41 25.73 33.95
CA ARG A 3 -10.99 25.32 32.60
C ARG A 3 -9.50 24.99 32.61
N PHE A 4 -9.14 23.75 32.94
CA PHE A 4 -7.78 23.24 32.77
C PHE A 4 -7.50 23.21 31.26
N GLY A 5 -6.52 24.02 30.84
CA GLY A 5 -5.91 24.18 29.50
C GLY A 5 -6.64 23.63 28.28
N GLY A 6 -6.92 24.50 27.29
CA GLY A 6 -7.65 24.21 26.05
C GLY A 6 -6.98 23.25 25.06
N PHE A 7 -6.44 22.13 25.55
CA PHE A 7 -5.93 21.02 24.76
C PHE A 7 -6.75 19.77 25.07
N SER A 8 -7.47 19.26 24.07
CA SER A 8 -8.16 17.98 24.16
C SER A 8 -7.14 16.86 23.94
N LEU A 9 -6.99 15.95 24.90
CA LEU A 9 -6.19 14.76 24.69
C LEU A 9 -6.91 13.85 23.67
N PRO A 10 -6.29 13.52 22.52
CA PRO A 10 -6.92 12.63 21.56
C PRO A 10 -7.09 11.23 22.17
N PHE A 11 -8.28 10.66 22.03
CA PHE A 11 -8.53 9.26 22.34
C PHE A 11 -8.00 8.39 21.20
N PHE A 12 -7.09 7.47 21.51
CA PHE A 12 -6.59 6.48 20.56
C PHE A 12 -7.27 5.13 20.81
N HIS A 13 -7.75 4.51 19.73
CA HIS A 13 -8.36 3.18 19.76
C HIS A 13 -7.50 2.22 18.95
N GLY A 14 -6.75 1.39 19.66
CA GLY A 14 -5.74 0.52 19.11
C GLY A 14 -5.28 -0.52 20.13
N ARG A 15 -4.06 -1.01 19.98
CA ARG A 15 -3.41 -1.96 20.89
C ARG A 15 -2.49 -1.25 21.87
N GLY A 16 -2.42 -1.76 23.10
CA GLY A 16 -1.45 -1.33 24.09
C GLY A 16 -0.09 -1.96 23.86
N ILE A 17 0.94 -1.36 24.47
CA ILE A 17 2.32 -1.88 24.43
C ILE A 17 2.41 -3.22 25.19
N PHE A 18 1.59 -3.40 26.24
CA PHE A 18 1.56 -4.62 27.07
C PHE A 18 0.18 -5.28 27.19
N GLN A 19 -0.90 -4.62 26.75
CA GLN A 19 -2.28 -5.11 26.80
C GLN A 19 -2.89 -5.12 25.40
N LEU A 20 -3.60 -6.19 25.04
CA LEU A 20 -4.11 -6.38 23.67
C LEU A 20 -5.36 -5.54 23.33
N ASN A 21 -6.05 -5.02 24.35
CA ASN A 21 -7.44 -4.55 24.20
C ASN A 21 -7.60 -3.02 24.12
N PHE A 22 -6.57 -2.22 24.47
CA PHE A 22 -6.63 -0.75 24.37
C PHE A 22 -5.23 -0.12 24.35
N GLY A 23 -4.98 0.83 23.44
CA GLY A 23 -3.75 1.63 23.42
C GLY A 23 -3.49 2.38 22.11
N TYR A 24 -2.26 2.86 21.96
CA TYR A 24 -1.84 3.80 20.92
C TYR A 24 -1.38 3.15 19.60
N LEU A 25 -1.22 1.82 19.55
CA LEU A 25 -0.68 1.13 18.37
C LEU A 25 -1.79 0.70 17.40
N PRO A 26 -1.55 0.67 16.09
CA PRO A 26 -2.51 0.13 15.12
C PRO A 26 -2.89 -1.33 15.39
N TYR A 27 -4.08 -1.72 14.93
CA TYR A 27 -4.48 -3.12 14.95
C TYR A 27 -3.65 -3.95 13.97
N ARG A 28 -3.33 -5.19 14.38
CA ARG A 28 -2.71 -6.16 13.48
C ARG A 28 -3.71 -6.55 12.39
N LYS A 29 -3.31 -6.40 11.15
CA LYS A 29 -4.02 -6.88 9.97
C LYS A 29 -3.10 -7.85 9.21
N PRO A 30 -3.63 -8.89 8.58
CA PRO A 30 -2.84 -9.75 7.71
C PRO A 30 -2.23 -8.92 6.57
N ILE A 31 -1.05 -9.31 6.11
CA ILE A 31 -0.38 -8.73 4.94
C ILE A 31 -0.46 -9.78 3.84
N ASP A 32 -1.18 -9.45 2.77
CA ASP A 32 -1.32 -10.30 1.60
C ASP A 32 -0.31 -9.89 0.52
N THR A 33 0.40 -10.86 -0.04
CA THR A 33 1.37 -10.64 -1.13
C THR A 33 0.93 -11.40 -2.36
N VAL A 34 0.81 -10.70 -3.48
CA VAL A 34 0.45 -11.26 -4.79
C VAL A 34 1.63 -11.08 -5.73
N VAL A 35 1.98 -12.12 -6.48
CA VAL A 35 3.08 -12.12 -7.44
C VAL A 35 2.51 -12.34 -8.83
N GLY A 36 2.80 -11.40 -9.74
CA GLY A 36 2.33 -11.44 -11.13
C GLY A 36 3.22 -12.29 -12.05
N ALA A 37 2.83 -12.33 -13.32
CA ALA A 37 3.63 -12.97 -14.36
C ALA A 37 4.98 -12.26 -14.57
N PRO A 38 6.05 -13.00 -14.95
CA PRO A 38 7.34 -12.40 -15.23
C PRO A 38 7.29 -11.52 -16.48
N ILE A 39 8.05 -10.42 -16.47
CA ILE A 39 8.24 -9.56 -17.64
C ILE A 39 9.61 -9.91 -18.25
N PRO A 40 9.67 -10.33 -19.53
CA PRO A 40 10.94 -10.59 -20.18
C PRO A 40 11.72 -9.29 -20.40
N VAL A 41 12.98 -9.27 -19.99
CA VAL A 41 13.87 -8.10 -20.12
C VAL A 41 15.15 -8.51 -20.80
N GLU A 42 15.53 -7.77 -21.84
CA GLU A 42 16.82 -7.93 -22.49
C GLU A 42 17.89 -7.16 -21.72
N LYS A 43 19.04 -7.81 -21.48
CA LYS A 43 20.16 -7.15 -20.80
C LYS A 43 20.89 -6.24 -21.76
N VAL A 44 20.84 -4.94 -21.50
CA VAL A 44 21.57 -3.90 -22.24
C VAL A 44 22.58 -3.24 -21.29
N GLU A 45 23.86 -3.16 -21.68
CA GLU A 45 24.91 -2.60 -20.81
C GLU A 45 24.71 -1.11 -20.50
N LYS A 46 24.20 -0.36 -21.47
CA LYS A 46 23.89 1.08 -21.36
C LYS A 46 22.54 1.35 -22.02
N PRO A 47 21.42 1.11 -21.30
CA PRO A 47 20.10 1.34 -21.86
C PRO A 47 19.87 2.82 -22.12
N THR A 48 19.07 3.13 -23.15
CA THR A 48 18.58 4.50 -23.37
C THR A 48 17.39 4.78 -22.46
N GLN A 49 17.11 6.07 -22.22
CA GLN A 49 15.93 6.46 -21.42
C GLN A 49 14.63 5.93 -22.03
N GLU A 50 14.50 5.97 -23.37
CA GLU A 50 13.34 5.44 -24.10
C GLU A 50 13.10 3.94 -23.85
N GLN A 51 14.17 3.15 -23.77
CA GLN A 51 14.06 1.72 -23.47
C GLN A 51 13.56 1.47 -22.04
N ILE A 52 14.02 2.30 -21.09
CA ILE A 52 13.60 2.23 -19.69
C ILE A 52 12.13 2.63 -19.57
N ASP A 53 11.74 3.75 -20.19
CA ASP A 53 10.37 4.27 -20.14
C ASP A 53 9.39 3.26 -20.72
N LYS A 54 9.72 2.66 -21.88
CA LYS A 54 8.91 1.61 -22.49
C LYS A 54 8.75 0.38 -21.59
N LEU A 55 9.82 -0.06 -20.93
CA LEU A 55 9.73 -1.19 -20.01
C LEU A 55 8.93 -0.83 -18.74
N HIS A 56 9.08 0.39 -18.25
CA HIS A 56 8.35 0.90 -17.11
C HIS A 56 6.84 1.00 -17.41
N GLU A 57 6.45 1.46 -18.59
CA GLU A 57 5.06 1.47 -19.04
C GLU A 57 4.44 0.07 -19.01
N VAL A 58 5.15 -0.94 -19.56
CA VAL A 58 4.71 -2.34 -19.53
C VAL A 58 4.59 -2.86 -18.10
N TYR A 59 5.54 -2.52 -17.22
CA TYR A 59 5.48 -2.89 -15.80
C TYR A 59 4.26 -2.29 -15.11
N VAL A 60 4.02 -0.99 -15.32
CA VAL A 60 2.89 -0.25 -14.73
C VAL A 60 1.55 -0.82 -15.21
N GLU A 61 1.42 -1.13 -16.49
CA GLU A 61 0.23 -1.77 -17.06
C GLU A 61 -0.04 -3.12 -16.39
N LYS A 62 0.95 -4.02 -16.34
CA LYS A 62 0.81 -5.35 -15.74
C LYS A 62 0.54 -5.29 -14.24
N LEU A 63 1.12 -4.33 -13.54
CA LEU A 63 0.88 -4.12 -12.12
C LEU A 63 -0.56 -3.63 -11.86
N ASN A 64 -1.08 -2.74 -12.69
CA ASN A 64 -2.46 -2.29 -12.62
C ASN A 64 -3.44 -3.44 -12.89
N GLU A 65 -3.20 -4.26 -13.92
CA GLU A 65 -4.00 -5.45 -14.21
C GLU A 65 -4.05 -6.41 -13.00
N LEU A 66 -2.88 -6.72 -12.43
CA LEU A 66 -2.76 -7.60 -11.27
C LEU A 66 -3.50 -7.04 -10.05
N PHE A 67 -3.40 -5.72 -9.82
CA PHE A 67 -4.13 -5.07 -8.74
C PHE A 67 -5.65 -5.15 -8.96
N GLU A 68 -6.14 -4.81 -10.16
CA GLU A 68 -7.56 -4.84 -10.48
C GLU A 68 -8.17 -6.25 -10.32
N GLU A 69 -7.44 -7.29 -10.70
CA GLU A 69 -7.86 -8.68 -10.55
C GLU A 69 -8.02 -9.09 -9.08
N HIS A 70 -7.11 -8.66 -8.21
CA HIS A 70 -7.02 -9.16 -6.83
C HIS A 70 -7.60 -8.23 -5.77
N LYS A 71 -7.80 -6.93 -6.04
CA LYS A 71 -8.13 -5.91 -5.02
C LYS A 71 -9.39 -6.24 -4.21
N GLN A 72 -10.46 -6.68 -4.86
CA GLN A 72 -11.72 -6.99 -4.16
C GLN A 72 -11.59 -8.22 -3.26
N ARG A 73 -10.77 -9.20 -3.65
CA ARG A 73 -10.53 -10.41 -2.85
C ARG A 73 -9.88 -10.11 -1.51
N TYR A 74 -9.07 -9.06 -1.44
CA TYR A 74 -8.35 -8.62 -0.24
C TYR A 74 -9.00 -7.42 0.46
N GLY A 75 -10.27 -7.12 0.13
CA GLY A 75 -11.08 -6.12 0.83
C GLY A 75 -10.81 -4.68 0.41
N VAL A 76 -10.20 -4.46 -0.75
CA VAL A 76 -10.04 -3.12 -1.34
C VAL A 76 -11.28 -2.78 -2.20
N PRO A 77 -11.88 -1.59 -2.03
CA PRO A 77 -13.06 -1.19 -2.78
C PRO A 77 -12.84 -1.13 -4.30
N ALA A 78 -13.89 -1.40 -5.09
CA ALA A 78 -13.81 -1.49 -6.54
C ALA A 78 -13.44 -0.16 -7.22
N GLU A 79 -13.80 0.96 -6.59
CA GLU A 79 -13.50 2.32 -7.01
C GLU A 79 -12.06 2.75 -6.72
N THR A 80 -11.36 2.02 -5.85
CA THR A 80 -9.97 2.32 -5.51
C THR A 80 -9.08 1.99 -6.70
N LYS A 81 -8.26 2.95 -7.11
CA LYS A 81 -7.27 2.80 -8.18
C LYS A 81 -5.86 2.81 -7.60
N LEU A 82 -4.98 2.01 -8.19
CA LEU A 82 -3.58 2.02 -7.87
C LEU A 82 -2.94 3.33 -8.39
N VAL A 83 -2.12 3.96 -7.55
CA VAL A 83 -1.36 5.16 -7.90
C VAL A 83 0.12 4.79 -7.87
N ILE A 84 0.79 4.96 -8.99
CA ILE A 84 2.22 4.66 -9.18
C ILE A 84 2.93 5.99 -9.48
N GLN A 85 4.09 6.21 -8.87
CA GLN A 85 4.91 7.42 -8.98
C GLN A 85 6.13 7.20 -9.87
#